data_AF-A0AAD2FI61-F1
#
_entry.id   AF-A0AAD2FI61-F1
#
_cell.length_a   1.000
_cell.length_b   1.000
_cell.length_c   1.000
_cell.angle_alpha   90.00
_cell.angle_beta   90.00
_cell.angle_gamma   90.00
#
_symmetry.space_group_name_H-M   'P 1'
#
loop_
_entity.id
_entity.type
_entity.pdbx_description
1 polymer ?
#
loop_
_entity_poly.entity_id
_entity_poly.type
_entity_poly.pdbx_seq_one_letter_code
_entity_poly.pdbx_strand_id
1 'polypeptide(L)'
;MAEPAILRQLFIKPDTVSKLVKTLRHPGGGGNGHAIPFQVQQDITDVAWLLKHRACTSRDPAIPTTGLPVLTDKLEIYRDHEEQWTEPSSLDIEITRNDWNKTFRTIEESLTNFKGVHGCPLSYTIRVATAIPADPDPSTDYASIEDEIIARAPIVNAQGDFVATFRTDNTTLWKLLSALFKDTVDWTDIKHCARTKDGRTAFLDLKSARLGAQYTNNVSAKIETRWLALSYAGPKRNWKFDDYARNHKECFLLLAKLDDYQVPDERTRVRKLIDQIVTRELDTAINMIIASPTMGTSFDKSVAHIKGFIGNREDTLVLGKRSSDGRHIASVDTRHRPPNQWYAMPKDEGNAIMEERKRKKRKLDNGNKKDKTTPKDSGAGKKTDKKNGQTPYCRA
;
A
#
# COMPACT_ATOMS: atom_id res chain seq x y z
N MET A 1 -24.69 46.21 4.85
CA MET A 1 -25.91 45.70 4.20
C MET A 1 -25.58 45.49 2.73
N ALA A 2 -25.93 44.31 2.21
CA ALA A 2 -25.83 43.83 0.82
C ALA A 2 -24.42 43.61 0.23
N GLU A 3 -23.85 42.43 0.50
CA GLU A 3 -22.80 41.78 -0.30
C GLU A 3 -23.19 40.28 -0.44
N PRO A 4 -22.83 39.61 -1.53
CA PRO A 4 -23.64 39.52 -2.73
C PRO A 4 -24.36 38.17 -2.80
N ALA A 5 -25.69 38.19 -2.73
CA ALA A 5 -26.53 37.07 -3.17
C ALA A 5 -26.38 36.78 -4.68
N ILE A 6 -25.67 37.65 -5.41
CA ILE A 6 -25.52 37.62 -6.87
C ILE A 6 -24.54 36.51 -7.31
N LEU A 7 -23.55 36.12 -6.49
CA LEU A 7 -22.56 35.10 -6.91
C LEU A 7 -23.03 33.65 -6.73
N ARG A 8 -24.11 33.39 -5.97
CA ARG A 8 -24.78 32.07 -5.98
C ARG A 8 -25.65 31.85 -7.22
N GLN A 9 -25.94 32.89 -7.99
CA GLN A 9 -26.87 32.86 -9.14
C GLN A 9 -26.22 33.14 -10.50
N LEU A 10 -24.90 33.42 -10.55
CA LEU A 10 -24.23 33.90 -11.77
C LEU A 10 -23.55 32.81 -12.63
N PHE A 11 -23.62 31.53 -12.26
CA PHE A 11 -23.19 30.49 -13.20
C PHE A 11 -24.35 30.16 -14.12
N ILE A 12 -24.23 30.63 -15.36
CA ILE A 12 -25.18 30.34 -16.43
C ILE A 12 -25.15 28.83 -16.65
N LYS A 13 -26.15 28.12 -16.13
CA LYS A 13 -26.33 26.70 -16.45
C LYS A 13 -26.46 26.56 -17.98
N PRO A 14 -26.03 25.45 -18.58
CA PRO A 14 -26.23 25.20 -20.01
C PRO A 14 -27.69 25.40 -20.44
N ASP A 15 -28.63 24.97 -19.57
CA ASP A 15 -30.06 25.20 -19.74
C ASP A 15 -30.44 26.69 -19.81
N THR A 16 -29.76 27.55 -19.05
CA THR A 16 -29.96 28.99 -19.06
C THR A 16 -29.43 29.61 -20.35
N VAL A 17 -28.29 29.14 -20.88
CA VAL A 17 -27.80 29.55 -22.22
C VAL A 17 -28.82 29.16 -23.29
N SER A 18 -29.30 27.91 -23.25
CA SER A 18 -30.31 27.40 -24.19
C SER A 18 -31.62 28.21 -24.12
N LYS A 19 -32.08 28.53 -22.91
CA LYS A 19 -33.26 29.39 -22.69
C LYS A 19 -33.05 30.80 -23.21
N LEU A 20 -31.87 31.40 -22.96
CA LEU A 20 -31.51 32.74 -23.44
C LEU A 20 -31.46 32.80 -24.98
N VAL A 21 -30.83 31.81 -25.62
CA VAL A 21 -30.77 31.76 -27.09
C VAL A 21 -32.17 31.55 -27.68
N LYS A 22 -33.02 30.73 -27.04
CA LYS A 22 -34.42 30.55 -27.45
C LYS A 22 -35.22 31.84 -27.36
N THR A 23 -35.09 32.61 -26.27
CA THR A 23 -35.79 33.89 -26.11
C THR A 23 -35.28 34.96 -27.08
N LEU A 24 -33.99 34.97 -27.42
CA LEU A 24 -33.44 35.88 -28.43
C LEU A 24 -33.87 35.54 -29.86
N ARG A 25 -34.04 34.25 -30.17
CA ARG A 25 -34.57 33.80 -31.48
C ARG A 25 -36.06 34.09 -31.64
N HIS A 26 -36.84 34.04 -30.55
CA HIS A 26 -38.28 34.29 -30.57
C HIS A 26 -38.69 35.12 -29.33
N PRO A 27 -38.44 36.43 -29.33
CA PRO A 27 -38.90 37.30 -28.24
C PRO A 27 -40.43 37.36 -28.27
N GLY A 28 -41.08 36.99 -27.16
CA GLY A 28 -42.53 37.13 -27.05
C GLY A 28 -42.96 38.59 -27.25
N GLY A 29 -44.07 38.82 -27.96
CA GLY A 29 -44.62 40.17 -28.17
C GLY A 29 -44.50 40.75 -29.59
N GLY A 30 -44.28 39.91 -30.62
CA GLY A 30 -44.39 40.34 -32.02
C GLY A 30 -43.16 41.06 -32.61
N GLY A 31 -42.03 41.06 -31.89
CA GLY A 31 -40.76 41.57 -32.41
C GLY A 31 -40.05 40.56 -33.33
N ASN A 32 -39.28 41.07 -34.31
CA ASN A 32 -38.41 40.23 -35.13
C ASN A 32 -37.26 39.69 -34.26
N GLY A 33 -37.17 38.38 -34.13
CA GLY A 33 -36.09 37.70 -33.39
C GLY A 33 -34.74 37.75 -34.12
N HIS A 34 -33.67 37.39 -33.41
CA HIS A 34 -32.31 37.34 -33.98
C HIS A 34 -31.98 35.94 -34.49
N ALA A 35 -31.42 35.86 -35.69
CA ALA A 35 -30.90 34.60 -36.24
C ALA A 35 -29.53 34.29 -35.60
N ILE A 36 -29.53 33.53 -34.51
CA ILE A 36 -28.30 33.08 -33.83
C ILE A 36 -27.90 31.71 -34.40
N PRO A 37 -26.73 31.55 -35.05
CA PRO A 37 -26.24 30.26 -35.53
C PRO A 37 -26.04 29.25 -34.40
N PHE A 38 -26.10 27.95 -34.71
CA PHE A 38 -25.84 26.89 -33.72
C PHE A 38 -24.42 26.97 -33.14
N GLN A 39 -23.42 27.29 -33.98
CA GLN A 39 -22.03 27.44 -33.54
C GLN A 39 -21.88 28.47 -32.43
N VAL A 40 -22.52 29.65 -32.58
CA VAL A 40 -22.47 30.71 -31.58
C VAL A 40 -23.09 30.26 -30.24
N GLN A 41 -24.14 29.43 -30.30
CA GLN A 41 -24.73 28.85 -29.09
C GLN A 41 -23.77 27.87 -28.40
N GLN A 42 -23.04 27.05 -29.16
CA GLN A 42 -22.02 26.14 -28.63
C GLN A 42 -20.86 26.91 -28.02
N ASP A 43 -20.31 27.91 -28.73
CA ASP A 43 -19.21 28.74 -28.25
C ASP A 43 -19.56 29.49 -26.94
N ILE A 44 -20.78 30.02 -26.82
CA ILE A 44 -21.26 30.66 -25.58
C ILE A 44 -21.35 29.64 -24.44
N THR A 45 -21.75 28.41 -24.74
CA THR A 45 -21.83 27.33 -23.74
C THR A 45 -20.44 26.94 -23.26
N ASP A 46 -19.48 26.82 -24.16
CA ASP A 46 -18.09 26.47 -23.82
C ASP A 46 -17.39 27.58 -23.02
N VAL A 47 -17.68 28.85 -23.35
CA VAL A 47 -17.22 30.00 -22.54
C VAL A 47 -17.81 29.98 -21.14
N ALA A 48 -19.09 29.60 -20.98
CA ALA A 48 -19.70 29.47 -19.65
C ALA A 48 -19.01 28.37 -18.82
N TRP A 49 -18.66 27.25 -19.44
CA TRP A 49 -17.90 26.16 -18.82
C TRP A 49 -16.47 26.57 -18.45
N LEU A 50 -15.78 27.30 -19.34
CA LEU A 50 -14.45 27.84 -19.06
C LEU A 50 -14.48 28.78 -17.86
N LEU A 51 -15.45 29.69 -17.79
CA LEU A 51 -15.61 30.62 -16.67
C LEU A 51 -15.93 29.87 -15.36
N LYS A 52 -16.74 28.82 -15.42
CA LYS A 52 -17.00 27.94 -14.27
C LYS A 52 -15.71 27.27 -13.77
N HIS A 53 -14.97 26.64 -14.68
CA HIS A 53 -13.70 25.99 -14.36
C HIS A 53 -12.70 26.98 -13.74
N ARG A 54 -12.56 28.18 -14.32
CA ARG A 54 -11.67 29.24 -13.81
C ARG A 54 -12.07 29.75 -12.43
N ALA A 55 -13.37 29.86 -12.17
CA ALA A 55 -13.87 30.21 -10.85
C ALA A 55 -13.57 29.11 -9.81
N CYS A 56 -13.71 27.83 -10.18
CA CYS A 56 -13.28 26.73 -9.30
C CYS A 56 -11.77 26.70 -9.09
N THR A 57 -10.94 27.06 -10.08
CA THR A 57 -9.46 27.00 -9.99
C THR A 57 -8.79 28.32 -9.56
N SER A 58 -9.58 29.34 -9.24
CA SER A 58 -9.09 30.71 -8.94
C SER A 58 -8.11 31.24 -10.00
N ARG A 59 -8.26 30.82 -11.26
CA ARG A 59 -7.47 31.33 -12.38
C ARG A 59 -8.03 32.66 -12.85
N ASP A 60 -7.18 33.48 -13.48
CA ASP A 60 -7.58 34.73 -14.12
C ASP A 60 -8.79 34.48 -15.03
N PRO A 61 -9.91 35.20 -14.89
CA PRO A 61 -11.07 35.06 -15.78
C PRO A 61 -10.80 35.50 -17.23
N ALA A 62 -9.71 36.22 -17.51
CA ALA A 62 -9.38 36.71 -18.85
C ALA A 62 -9.09 35.56 -19.83
N ILE A 63 -9.91 35.43 -20.88
CA ILE A 63 -9.78 34.37 -21.89
C ILE A 63 -8.50 34.61 -22.72
N PRO A 64 -7.47 33.76 -22.63
CA PRO A 64 -6.28 33.88 -23.44
C PRO A 64 -6.65 33.51 -24.88
N THR A 65 -6.22 34.31 -25.84
CA THR A 65 -6.38 34.00 -27.28
C THR A 65 -5.45 32.86 -27.73
N THR A 66 -4.37 32.61 -26.99
CA THR A 66 -3.42 31.52 -27.22
C THR A 66 -3.82 30.26 -26.45
N GLY A 67 -3.88 29.11 -27.11
CA GLY A 67 -4.15 27.81 -26.48
C GLY A 67 -5.63 27.46 -26.31
N LEU A 68 -6.55 28.25 -26.89
CA LEU A 68 -7.99 28.00 -26.89
C LEU A 68 -8.38 26.57 -27.32
N PRO A 69 -7.85 26.00 -28.43
CA PRO A 69 -8.27 24.67 -28.89
C PRO A 69 -8.00 23.55 -27.88
N VAL A 70 -6.86 23.60 -27.19
CA VAL A 70 -6.48 22.57 -26.20
C VAL A 70 -7.33 22.70 -24.92
N LEU A 71 -7.70 23.93 -24.56
CA LEU A 71 -8.59 24.20 -23.43
C LEU A 71 -10.03 23.79 -23.74
N THR A 72 -10.52 23.99 -24.97
CA THR A 72 -11.86 23.56 -25.38
C THR A 72 -12.00 22.04 -25.36
N ASP A 73 -11.04 21.29 -25.90
CA ASP A 73 -11.09 19.81 -25.89
C ASP A 73 -11.14 19.25 -24.45
N LYS A 74 -10.33 19.83 -23.55
CA LYS A 74 -10.34 19.52 -22.12
C LYS A 74 -11.71 19.82 -21.49
N LEU A 75 -12.27 21.00 -21.77
CA LEU A 75 -13.56 21.42 -21.21
C LEU A 75 -14.73 20.61 -21.75
N GLU A 76 -14.68 20.13 -22.99
CA GLU A 76 -15.70 19.21 -23.53
C GLU A 76 -15.71 17.89 -22.76
N ILE A 77 -14.53 17.30 -22.51
CA ILE A 77 -14.42 16.08 -21.68
C ILE A 77 -14.97 16.32 -20.27
N TYR A 78 -14.66 17.47 -19.68
CA TYR A 78 -15.17 17.85 -18.36
C TYR A 78 -16.70 18.04 -18.36
N ARG A 79 -17.25 18.69 -19.39
CA ARG A 79 -18.69 18.86 -19.58
C ARG A 79 -19.38 17.52 -19.69
N ASP A 80 -18.88 16.63 -20.55
CA ASP A 80 -19.47 15.32 -20.77
C ASP A 80 -19.44 14.47 -19.48
N HIS A 81 -18.36 14.58 -18.70
CA HIS A 81 -18.26 13.94 -17.38
C HIS A 81 -19.28 14.52 -16.39
N GLU A 82 -19.46 15.84 -16.35
CA GLU A 82 -20.47 16.47 -15.48
C GLU A 82 -21.91 16.15 -15.89
N GLU A 83 -22.20 16.03 -17.19
CA GLU A 83 -23.55 15.70 -17.68
C GLU A 83 -23.93 14.24 -17.39
N GLN A 84 -22.95 13.33 -17.40
CA GLN A 84 -23.16 11.91 -17.07
C GLN A 84 -23.14 11.64 -15.55
N TRP A 85 -22.68 12.61 -14.75
CA TRP A 85 -22.53 12.45 -13.32
C TRP A 85 -23.89 12.38 -12.62
N THR A 86 -24.03 11.38 -11.74
CA THR A 86 -25.17 11.25 -10.81
C THR A 86 -24.66 11.35 -9.39
N GLU A 87 -25.33 12.15 -8.56
CA GLU A 87 -24.91 12.39 -7.18
C GLU A 87 -24.99 11.10 -6.36
N PRO A 88 -23.88 10.60 -5.79
CA PRO A 88 -23.92 9.45 -4.91
C PRO A 88 -24.71 9.78 -3.63
N SER A 89 -25.61 8.90 -3.21
CA SER A 89 -26.50 9.17 -2.05
C SER A 89 -25.78 9.09 -0.70
N SER A 90 -24.73 8.29 -0.58
CA SER A 90 -24.00 8.04 0.68
C SER A 90 -22.56 7.58 0.45
N LEU A 91 -21.71 7.77 1.48
CA LEU A 91 -20.39 7.12 1.54
C LEU A 91 -20.58 5.67 1.99
N ASP A 92 -20.78 4.75 1.05
CA ASP A 92 -20.86 3.32 1.34
C ASP A 92 -19.45 2.73 1.42
N ILE A 93 -18.73 3.06 2.50
CA ILE A 93 -17.33 2.64 2.72
C ILE A 93 -17.25 1.66 3.89
N GLU A 94 -16.61 0.52 3.67
CA GLU A 94 -16.29 -0.42 4.73
C GLU A 94 -15.02 0.03 5.49
N ILE A 95 -15.18 0.38 6.77
CA ILE A 95 -14.08 0.85 7.61
C ILE A 95 -13.17 -0.32 7.98
N THR A 96 -11.96 -0.36 7.40
CA THR A 96 -10.95 -1.37 7.70
C THR A 96 -10.03 -0.89 8.83
N ARG A 97 -10.37 -1.20 10.09
CA ARG A 97 -9.60 -0.73 11.27
C ARG A 97 -8.15 -1.23 11.35
N ASN A 98 -7.83 -2.35 10.71
CA ASN A 98 -6.46 -2.88 10.67
C ASN A 98 -5.56 -2.11 9.70
N ASP A 99 -6.15 -1.41 8.72
CA ASP A 99 -5.45 -0.65 7.69
C ASP A 99 -6.16 0.70 7.50
N TRP A 100 -5.83 1.63 8.40
CA TRP A 100 -6.34 2.99 8.36
C TRP A 100 -5.92 3.72 7.09
N ASN A 101 -4.73 3.46 6.55
CA ASN A 101 -4.27 4.05 5.28
C ASN A 101 -5.21 3.72 4.13
N LYS A 102 -5.62 2.45 4.02
CA LYS A 102 -6.61 2.04 3.02
C LYS A 102 -7.94 2.75 3.22
N THR A 103 -8.43 2.81 4.46
CA THR A 103 -9.71 3.47 4.78
C THR A 103 -9.70 4.95 4.38
N PHE A 104 -8.65 5.70 4.74
CA PHE A 104 -8.54 7.11 4.39
C PHE A 104 -8.41 7.33 2.88
N ARG A 105 -7.64 6.50 2.15
CA ARG A 105 -7.56 6.57 0.69
C ARG A 105 -8.92 6.37 0.04
N THR A 106 -9.69 5.38 0.49
CA THR A 106 -11.04 5.14 -0.04
C THR A 106 -12.00 6.29 0.27
N ILE A 107 -11.87 6.95 1.43
CA ILE A 107 -12.62 8.17 1.74
C ILE A 107 -12.21 9.31 0.79
N GLU A 108 -10.91 9.56 0.61
CA GLU A 108 -10.36 10.60 -0.28
C GLU A 108 -10.84 10.41 -1.73
N GLU A 109 -10.76 9.18 -2.24
CA GLU A 109 -11.27 8.79 -3.56
C GLU A 109 -12.79 9.01 -3.66
N SER A 110 -13.55 8.57 -2.67
CA SER A 110 -15.00 8.72 -2.67
C SER A 110 -15.41 10.20 -2.65
N LEU A 111 -14.72 11.04 -1.88
CA LEU A 111 -14.98 12.48 -1.82
C LEU A 111 -14.74 13.20 -3.15
N THR A 112 -13.91 12.64 -4.04
CA THR A 112 -13.73 13.19 -5.40
C THR A 112 -14.97 13.00 -6.26
N ASN A 113 -15.76 11.94 -5.99
CA ASN A 113 -17.03 11.69 -6.68
C ASN A 113 -18.17 12.57 -6.18
N PHE A 114 -18.07 13.16 -4.97
CA PHE A 114 -19.05 14.11 -4.47
C PHE A 114 -18.73 15.51 -5.00
N LYS A 115 -19.73 16.18 -5.59
CA LYS A 115 -19.58 17.55 -6.08
C LYS A 115 -20.13 18.52 -5.04
N GLY A 116 -19.32 19.49 -4.66
CA GLY A 116 -19.68 20.59 -3.77
C GLY A 116 -20.39 21.74 -4.51
N VAL A 117 -20.42 22.89 -3.87
CA VAL A 117 -20.90 24.14 -4.46
C VAL A 117 -20.07 24.45 -5.70
N HIS A 118 -20.74 24.86 -6.78
CA HIS A 118 -20.15 25.13 -8.10
C HIS A 118 -19.61 23.91 -8.86
N GLY A 119 -19.86 22.68 -8.39
CA GLY A 119 -19.39 21.47 -9.07
C GLY A 119 -17.92 21.15 -8.80
N CYS A 120 -17.27 21.83 -7.87
CA CYS A 120 -15.90 21.47 -7.48
C CYS A 120 -15.93 20.17 -6.63
N PRO A 121 -15.03 19.18 -6.84
CA PRO A 121 -15.02 17.92 -6.08
C PRO A 121 -14.77 18.14 -4.59
N LEU A 122 -15.55 17.52 -3.70
CA LEU A 122 -15.51 17.78 -2.26
C LEU A 122 -14.15 17.45 -1.61
N SER A 123 -13.34 16.61 -2.25
CA SER A 123 -11.97 16.28 -1.84
C SER A 123 -11.05 17.49 -1.68
N TYR A 124 -11.32 18.64 -2.33
CA TYR A 124 -10.55 19.86 -2.07
C TYR A 124 -10.60 20.32 -0.61
N THR A 125 -11.69 20.03 0.10
CA THR A 125 -11.90 20.51 1.47
C THR A 125 -10.94 19.91 2.49
N ILE A 126 -10.39 18.72 2.20
CA ILE A 126 -9.47 17.98 3.07
C ILE A 126 -7.99 18.20 2.70
N ARG A 127 -7.69 19.06 1.71
CA ARG A 127 -6.32 19.38 1.27
C ARG A 127 -5.49 19.93 2.44
N VAL A 128 -4.30 19.38 2.69
CA VAL A 128 -3.44 19.83 3.81
C VAL A 128 -3.06 21.30 3.67
N ALA A 129 -2.57 21.70 2.49
CA ALA A 129 -2.27 23.10 2.19
C ALA A 129 -3.54 23.91 1.95
N THR A 130 -3.73 25.02 2.68
CA THR A 130 -4.87 25.93 2.46
C THR A 130 -4.60 26.93 1.34
N ALA A 131 -3.34 27.29 1.11
CA ALA A 131 -2.91 28.20 0.05
C ALA A 131 -3.12 27.59 -1.35
N ILE A 132 -3.38 28.45 -2.31
CA ILE A 132 -3.44 28.11 -3.74
C ILE A 132 -1.99 28.09 -4.27
N PRO A 133 -1.60 27.16 -5.16
CA PRO A 133 -0.30 27.16 -5.82
C PRO A 133 0.03 28.53 -6.45
N ALA A 134 1.26 29.01 -6.21
CA ALA A 134 1.74 30.28 -6.74
C ALA A 134 2.09 30.16 -8.23
N ASP A 135 1.87 31.23 -8.99
CA ASP A 135 2.22 31.28 -10.41
C ASP A 135 3.74 31.42 -10.63
N PRO A 136 4.31 30.88 -11.73
CA PRO A 136 3.61 30.21 -12.84
C PRO A 136 3.20 28.76 -12.50
N ASP A 137 1.93 28.44 -12.70
CA ASP A 137 1.36 27.10 -12.52
C ASP A 137 0.61 26.65 -13.79
N PRO A 138 1.31 26.03 -14.76
CA PRO A 138 0.73 25.65 -16.05
C PRO A 138 -0.24 24.47 -15.90
N SER A 139 -1.35 24.50 -16.65
CA SER A 139 -2.36 23.41 -16.68
C SER A 139 -1.81 22.05 -17.14
N THR A 140 -0.58 22.01 -17.65
CA THR A 140 0.11 20.76 -18.03
C THR A 140 0.64 19.96 -16.85
N ASP A 141 0.76 20.58 -15.67
CA ASP A 141 1.32 19.92 -14.49
C ASP A 141 0.31 19.01 -13.78
N TYR A 142 -0.96 19.09 -14.19
CA TYR A 142 -2.06 18.30 -13.66
C TYR A 142 -2.43 17.15 -14.59
N ALA A 143 -2.61 15.96 -14.03
CA ALA A 143 -3.00 14.77 -14.78
C ALA A 143 -4.43 14.88 -15.33
N SER A 144 -5.33 15.53 -14.58
CA SER A 144 -6.71 15.77 -14.97
C SER A 144 -7.19 17.17 -14.58
N ILE A 145 -8.32 17.58 -15.16
CA ILE A 145 -8.99 18.86 -14.84
C ILE A 145 -9.52 18.85 -13.41
N GLU A 146 -9.94 17.68 -12.92
CA GLU A 146 -10.44 17.54 -11.54
C GLU A 146 -9.30 17.70 -10.53
N ASP A 147 -8.12 17.14 -10.82
CA ASP A 147 -6.92 17.33 -9.99
C ASP A 147 -6.52 18.80 -9.91
N GLU A 148 -6.60 19.51 -11.04
CA GLU A 148 -6.37 20.95 -11.11
C GLU A 148 -7.37 21.73 -10.24
N ILE A 149 -8.67 21.37 -10.31
CA ILE A 149 -9.70 21.97 -9.46
C ILE A 149 -9.42 21.68 -7.98
N ILE A 150 -9.09 20.44 -7.61
CA ILE A 150 -8.80 20.06 -6.21
C ILE A 150 -7.58 20.82 -5.68
N ALA A 151 -6.52 20.94 -6.49
CA ALA A 151 -5.29 21.62 -6.11
C ALA A 151 -5.44 23.13 -5.98
N ARG A 152 -6.34 23.76 -6.75
CA ARG A 152 -6.48 25.22 -6.82
C ARG A 152 -7.77 25.79 -6.24
N ALA A 153 -8.72 24.96 -5.82
CA ALA A 153 -9.96 25.44 -5.23
C ALA A 153 -9.71 26.32 -4.00
N PRO A 154 -10.41 27.47 -3.88
CA PRO A 154 -10.15 28.44 -2.84
C PRO A 154 -10.76 27.98 -1.51
N ILE A 155 -9.90 27.76 -0.53
CA ILE A 155 -10.30 27.46 0.86
C ILE A 155 -10.42 28.76 1.66
N VAL A 156 -9.42 29.64 1.50
CA VAL A 156 -9.34 30.95 2.15
C VAL A 156 -9.32 32.06 1.10
N ASN A 157 -9.85 33.23 1.47
CA ASN A 157 -9.71 34.45 0.68
C ASN A 157 -8.33 35.11 0.90
N ALA A 158 -8.06 36.22 0.22
CA ALA A 158 -6.81 36.99 0.35
C ALA A 158 -6.56 37.51 1.78
N GLN A 159 -7.61 37.61 2.60
CA GLN A 159 -7.56 38.05 4.00
C GLN A 159 -7.36 36.89 5.00
N GLY A 160 -7.33 35.64 4.51
CA GLY A 160 -7.17 34.44 5.33
C GLY A 160 -8.48 33.87 5.89
N ASP A 161 -9.63 34.46 5.57
CA ASP A 161 -10.94 33.97 6.00
C ASP A 161 -11.46 32.86 5.08
N PHE A 162 -12.17 31.89 5.66
CA PHE A 162 -12.82 30.83 4.89
C PHE A 162 -13.88 31.38 3.92
N VAL A 163 -13.75 31.01 2.65
CA VAL A 163 -14.69 31.39 1.58
C VAL A 163 -16.08 30.80 1.84
N ALA A 164 -17.13 31.53 1.46
CA ALA A 164 -18.52 31.10 1.69
C ALA A 164 -18.90 29.77 1.01
N THR A 165 -18.31 29.50 -0.16
CA THR A 165 -18.43 28.22 -0.89
C THR A 165 -17.85 27.09 -0.05
N PHE A 166 -16.61 27.25 0.39
CA PHE A 166 -15.92 26.31 1.27
C PHE A 166 -16.70 26.04 2.57
N ARG A 167 -17.28 27.04 3.23
CA ARG A 167 -18.08 26.80 4.46
C ARG A 167 -19.29 25.89 4.22
N THR A 168 -19.91 26.03 3.05
CA THR A 168 -21.06 25.20 2.67
C THR A 168 -20.60 23.77 2.43
N ASP A 169 -19.54 23.60 1.64
CA ASP A 169 -18.93 22.30 1.33
C ASP A 169 -18.40 21.58 2.57
N ASN A 170 -17.78 22.33 3.48
CA ASN A 170 -17.29 21.82 4.74
C ASN A 170 -18.42 21.26 5.63
N THR A 171 -19.61 21.87 5.55
CA THR A 171 -20.80 21.39 6.26
C THR A 171 -21.34 20.10 5.63
N THR A 172 -21.30 19.97 4.30
CA THR A 172 -21.66 18.73 3.60
C THR A 172 -20.68 17.60 3.91
N LEU A 173 -19.37 17.90 3.92
CA LEU A 173 -18.34 16.96 4.36
C LEU A 173 -18.63 16.45 5.78
N TRP A 174 -18.93 17.35 6.72
CA TRP A 174 -19.29 16.96 8.09
C TRP A 174 -20.48 15.99 8.12
N LYS A 175 -21.54 16.24 7.32
CA LYS A 175 -22.71 15.35 7.28
C LYS A 175 -22.30 13.94 6.81
N LEU A 176 -21.52 13.86 5.73
CA LEU A 176 -21.04 12.59 5.17
C LEU A 176 -20.17 11.82 6.18
N LEU A 177 -19.18 12.48 6.78
CA LEU A 177 -18.33 11.87 7.80
C LEU A 177 -19.13 11.46 9.04
N SER A 178 -20.10 12.29 9.45
CA SER A 178 -20.94 11.97 10.59
C SER A 178 -21.82 10.74 10.33
N ALA A 179 -22.36 10.58 9.12
CA ALA A 179 -23.11 9.38 8.77
C ALA A 179 -22.22 8.13 8.79
N LEU A 180 -20.98 8.24 8.32
CA LEU A 180 -20.02 7.13 8.26
C LEU A 180 -19.54 6.68 9.64
N PHE A 181 -19.22 7.63 10.54
CA PHE A 181 -18.55 7.32 11.81
C PHE A 181 -19.47 7.29 13.04
N LYS A 182 -20.73 7.75 12.95
CA LYS A 182 -21.62 7.89 14.12
C LYS A 182 -21.78 6.62 14.96
N ASP A 183 -21.82 5.45 14.33
CA ASP A 183 -22.00 4.16 15.00
C ASP A 183 -20.67 3.47 15.33
N THR A 184 -19.54 4.16 15.16
CA THR A 184 -18.20 3.63 15.40
C THR A 184 -17.57 4.21 16.66
N VAL A 185 -16.60 3.49 17.23
CA VAL A 185 -15.80 3.97 18.38
C VAL A 185 -15.06 5.27 18.04
N ASP A 186 -14.67 5.41 16.77
CA ASP A 186 -13.95 6.56 16.21
C ASP A 186 -14.76 7.87 16.24
N TRP A 187 -16.08 7.79 16.51
CA TRP A 187 -16.93 8.96 16.72
C TRP A 187 -16.42 9.88 17.83
N THR A 188 -15.78 9.35 18.87
CA THR A 188 -15.29 10.14 20.01
C THR A 188 -14.29 11.21 19.59
N ASP A 189 -13.47 10.89 18.59
CA ASP A 189 -12.37 11.75 18.13
C ASP A 189 -12.95 12.98 17.40
N ILE A 190 -14.03 12.81 16.64
CA ILE A 190 -14.63 13.87 15.81
C ILE A 190 -15.83 14.58 16.46
N LYS A 191 -16.38 14.04 17.55
CA LYS A 191 -17.62 14.53 18.20
C LYS A 191 -17.58 16.02 18.54
N HIS A 192 -16.41 16.55 18.89
CA HIS A 192 -16.26 17.96 19.28
C HIS A 192 -16.57 18.93 18.12
N CYS A 193 -16.39 18.50 16.87
CA CYS A 193 -16.73 19.25 15.66
C CYS A 193 -18.23 19.29 15.34
N ALA A 194 -19.07 18.52 16.06
CA ALA A 194 -20.50 18.42 15.78
C ALA A 194 -21.28 19.74 15.95
N ARG A 195 -20.84 20.60 16.87
CA ARG A 195 -21.47 21.90 17.12
C ARG A 195 -21.21 22.90 15.99
N THR A 196 -19.99 22.93 15.49
CA THR A 196 -19.54 23.83 14.42
C THR A 196 -19.83 23.27 13.03
N LYS A 197 -20.10 21.96 12.91
CA LYS A 197 -20.28 21.22 11.66
C LYS A 197 -19.06 21.35 10.74
N ASP A 198 -17.87 21.32 11.35
CA ASP A 198 -16.60 21.47 10.64
C ASP A 198 -16.08 20.08 10.21
N GLY A 199 -16.26 19.75 8.92
CA GLY A 199 -15.86 18.47 8.35
C GLY A 199 -14.36 18.34 8.15
N ARG A 200 -13.68 19.42 7.78
CA ARG A 200 -12.23 19.48 7.53
C ARG A 200 -11.47 19.18 8.81
N THR A 201 -11.80 19.91 9.89
CA THR A 201 -11.14 19.70 11.18
C THR A 201 -11.41 18.28 11.69
N ALA A 202 -12.65 17.80 11.58
CA ALA A 202 -12.99 16.42 11.93
C ALA A 202 -12.16 15.38 11.15
N PHE A 203 -12.00 15.55 9.84
CA PHE A 203 -11.21 14.63 9.02
C PHE A 203 -9.73 14.65 9.40
N LEU A 204 -9.15 15.85 9.55
CA LEU A 204 -7.73 16.01 9.90
C LEU A 204 -7.42 15.49 11.30
N ASP A 205 -8.29 15.74 12.28
CA ASP A 205 -8.14 15.24 13.64
C ASP A 205 -8.24 13.71 13.68
N LEU A 206 -9.19 13.13 12.94
CA LEU A 206 -9.30 11.68 12.84
C LEU A 206 -8.07 11.06 12.16
N LYS A 207 -7.59 11.69 11.07
CA LYS A 207 -6.36 11.27 10.37
C LYS A 207 -5.15 11.38 11.30
N SER A 208 -5.03 12.45 12.08
CA SER A 208 -3.97 12.63 13.08
C SER A 208 -4.06 11.61 14.22
N ALA A 209 -5.26 11.31 14.72
CA ALA A 209 -5.46 10.35 15.80
C ALA A 209 -5.08 8.92 15.38
N ARG A 210 -5.33 8.54 14.12
CA ARG A 210 -5.11 7.17 13.62
C ARG A 210 -3.78 6.99 12.88
N LEU A 211 -3.33 8.00 12.15
CA LEU A 211 -2.11 7.99 11.32
C LEU A 211 -1.06 9.01 11.78
N GLY A 212 -1.23 9.63 12.95
CA GLY A 212 -0.26 10.59 13.48
C GLY A 212 1.08 9.95 13.88
N ALA A 213 2.00 10.78 14.36
CA ALA A 213 3.39 10.39 14.64
C ALA A 213 3.53 9.12 15.49
N GLN A 214 2.65 8.91 16.48
CA GLN A 214 2.69 7.69 17.31
C GLN A 214 2.36 6.42 16.53
N TYR A 215 1.43 6.50 15.56
CA TYR A 215 1.16 5.37 14.68
C TYR A 215 2.37 5.07 13.81
N THR A 216 2.94 6.09 13.16
CA THR A 216 4.14 5.95 12.33
C THR A 216 5.29 5.33 13.12
N ASN A 217 5.54 5.81 14.34
CA ASN A 217 6.57 5.28 15.24
C ASN A 217 6.31 3.82 15.65
N ASN A 218 5.05 3.47 15.95
CA ASN A 218 4.69 2.11 16.33
C ASN A 218 4.81 1.13 15.16
N VAL A 219 4.42 1.55 13.95
CA VAL A 219 4.52 0.72 12.74
C VAL A 219 5.97 0.60 12.29
N SER A 220 6.74 1.69 12.30
CA SER A 220 8.17 1.65 11.99
C SER A 220 8.94 0.77 12.97
N ALA A 221 8.70 0.89 14.29
CA ALA A 221 9.32 0.03 15.29
C ALA A 221 8.99 -1.45 15.10
N LYS A 222 7.74 -1.78 14.73
CA LYS A 222 7.34 -3.16 14.39
C LYS A 222 8.08 -3.69 13.16
N ILE A 223 8.18 -2.89 12.11
CA ILE A 223 8.89 -3.27 10.89
C ILE A 223 10.39 -3.40 11.16
N GLU A 224 10.99 -2.49 11.92
CA GLU A 224 12.40 -2.57 12.31
C GLU A 224 12.69 -3.79 13.17
N THR A 225 11.81 -4.12 14.12
CA THR A 225 11.93 -5.34 14.93
C THR A 225 11.85 -6.58 14.05
N ARG A 226 10.90 -6.63 13.09
CA ARG A 226 10.83 -7.71 12.09
C ARG A 226 12.12 -7.78 11.29
N TRP A 227 12.64 -6.63 10.84
CA TRP A 227 13.85 -6.54 10.03
C TRP A 227 15.09 -7.04 10.78
N LEU A 228 15.25 -6.67 12.06
CA LEU A 228 16.33 -7.15 12.92
C LEU A 228 16.22 -8.63 13.27
N ALA A 229 15.00 -9.18 13.31
CA ALA A 229 14.77 -10.61 13.57
C ALA A 229 15.05 -11.49 12.34
N LEU A 230 15.12 -10.92 11.13
CA LEU A 230 15.45 -11.66 9.92
C LEU A 230 16.90 -12.14 9.99
N SER A 231 17.12 -13.43 10.11
CA SER A 231 18.46 -14.04 10.05
C SER A 231 18.55 -15.14 8.99
N TYR A 232 19.73 -15.27 8.39
CA TYR A 232 20.03 -16.32 7.44
C TYR A 232 21.18 -17.19 7.95
N ALA A 233 20.87 -18.44 8.28
CA ALA A 233 21.83 -19.43 8.78
C ALA A 233 22.11 -20.56 7.75
N GLY A 234 21.79 -20.33 6.48
CA GLY A 234 21.95 -21.30 5.40
C GLY A 234 20.61 -21.83 4.89
N PRO A 235 20.62 -22.62 3.80
CA PRO A 235 19.40 -23.12 3.18
C PRO A 235 18.69 -24.13 4.09
N LYS A 236 17.43 -23.85 4.41
CA LYS A 236 16.51 -24.82 5.05
C LYS A 236 15.36 -25.13 4.09
N ARG A 237 14.62 -26.21 4.38
CA ARG A 237 13.53 -26.73 3.53
C ARG A 237 12.56 -25.65 3.00
N ASN A 238 12.19 -24.68 3.85
CA ASN A 238 11.25 -23.60 3.52
C ASN A 238 11.88 -22.20 3.69
N TRP A 239 13.21 -22.11 3.76
CA TRP A 239 13.91 -20.85 3.97
C TRP A 239 15.14 -20.81 3.08
N LYS A 240 14.97 -20.23 1.89
CA LYS A 240 16.05 -20.03 0.92
C LYS A 240 16.57 -18.59 1.00
N PHE A 241 17.73 -18.36 0.39
CA PHE A 241 18.29 -17.01 0.31
C PHE A 241 17.37 -16.03 -0.44
N ASP A 242 16.62 -16.51 -1.44
CA ASP A 242 15.61 -15.71 -2.13
C ASP A 242 14.51 -15.20 -1.19
N ASP A 243 14.06 -16.04 -0.25
CA ASP A 243 13.02 -15.67 0.71
C ASP A 243 13.55 -14.64 1.72
N TYR A 244 14.81 -14.80 2.13
CA TYR A 244 15.50 -13.84 2.97
C TYR A 244 15.62 -12.46 2.29
N ALA A 245 16.12 -12.43 1.05
CA ALA A 245 16.24 -11.19 0.27
C ALA A 245 14.87 -10.54 0.00
N ARG A 246 13.83 -11.35 -0.28
CA ARG A 246 12.44 -10.86 -0.47
C ARG A 246 11.91 -10.19 0.79
N ASN A 247 12.08 -10.80 1.97
CA ASN A 247 11.64 -10.22 3.24
C ASN A 247 12.36 -8.90 3.58
N HIS A 248 13.65 -8.79 3.27
CA HIS A 248 14.40 -7.52 3.39
C HIS A 248 13.83 -6.43 2.47
N LYS A 249 13.52 -6.78 1.21
CA LYS A 249 12.85 -5.85 0.26
C LYS A 249 11.47 -5.42 0.78
N GLU A 250 10.69 -6.36 1.29
CA GLU A 250 9.36 -6.09 1.84
C GLU A 250 9.42 -5.12 3.02
N CYS A 251 10.32 -5.34 3.99
CA CYS A 251 10.49 -4.43 5.14
C CYS A 251 10.86 -3.01 4.68
N PHE A 252 11.77 -2.89 3.71
CA PHE A 252 12.17 -1.59 3.15
C PHE A 252 11.01 -0.89 2.44
N LEU A 253 10.26 -1.62 1.61
CA LEU A 253 9.09 -1.07 0.90
C LEU A 253 7.99 -0.65 1.87
N LEU A 254 7.80 -1.37 2.98
CA LEU A 254 6.85 -0.97 4.02
C LEU A 254 7.31 0.29 4.76
N LEU A 255 8.60 0.42 5.07
CA LEU A 255 9.16 1.65 5.66
C LEU A 255 9.04 2.84 4.71
N ALA A 256 9.23 2.63 3.40
CA ALA A 256 9.09 3.68 2.39
C ALA A 256 7.64 4.13 2.14
N LYS A 257 6.65 3.36 2.61
CA LYS A 257 5.23 3.72 2.52
C LYS A 257 4.74 4.57 3.69
N LEU A 258 5.52 4.67 4.76
CA LEU A 258 5.17 5.47 5.93
C LEU A 258 5.49 6.94 5.68
N ASP A 259 4.47 7.79 5.77
CA ASP A 259 4.65 9.23 5.76
C ASP A 259 5.48 9.66 6.99
N ASP A 260 6.33 10.67 6.82
CA ASP A 260 7.23 11.23 7.85
C ASP A 260 8.32 10.29 8.42
N TYR A 261 8.50 9.08 7.88
CA TYR A 261 9.61 8.21 8.29
C TYR A 261 10.84 8.40 7.39
N GLN A 262 11.99 8.71 8.02
CA GLN A 262 13.25 8.79 7.30
C GLN A 262 13.74 7.38 6.93
N VAL A 263 13.52 7.01 5.67
CA VAL A 263 13.96 5.73 5.13
C VAL A 263 15.49 5.61 5.25
N PRO A 264 16.01 4.48 5.76
CA PRO A 264 17.44 4.24 5.83
C PRO A 264 18.10 4.32 4.45
N ASP A 265 19.32 4.86 4.43
CA ASP A 265 20.13 4.90 3.22
C ASP A 265 20.43 3.48 2.70
N GLU A 266 20.66 3.39 1.39
CA GLU A 266 20.88 2.10 0.71
C GLU A 266 22.12 1.37 1.26
N ARG A 267 23.11 2.10 1.77
CA ARG A 267 24.29 1.52 2.45
C ARG A 267 23.91 0.88 3.80
N THR A 268 23.07 1.52 4.61
CA THR A 268 22.57 0.91 5.86
C THR A 268 21.71 -0.30 5.57
N ARG A 269 20.95 -0.28 4.47
CA ARG A 269 20.20 -1.44 4.01
C ARG A 269 21.11 -2.63 3.68
N VAL A 270 22.22 -2.41 2.97
CA VAL A 270 23.23 -3.45 2.70
C VAL A 270 23.90 -3.92 3.99
N ARG A 271 24.23 -3.01 4.92
CA ARG A 271 24.79 -3.39 6.23
C ARG A 271 23.84 -4.31 7.00
N LYS A 272 22.56 -3.94 7.12
CA LYS A 272 21.54 -4.77 7.78
C LYS A 272 21.35 -6.14 7.12
N LEU A 273 21.53 -6.23 5.80
CA LEU A 273 21.53 -7.51 5.08
C LEU A 273 22.72 -8.38 5.49
N ILE A 274 23.92 -7.81 5.54
CA ILE A 274 25.16 -8.54 5.84
C ILE A 274 25.21 -8.98 7.31
N ASP A 275 24.91 -8.07 8.25
CA ASP A 275 25.03 -8.31 9.70
C ASP A 275 24.16 -9.47 10.18
N GLN A 276 23.10 -9.79 9.44
CA GLN A 276 22.13 -10.82 9.77
C GLN A 276 22.37 -12.17 9.06
N ILE A 277 23.48 -12.30 8.32
CA ILE A 277 23.94 -13.58 7.77
C ILE A 277 24.87 -14.24 8.79
N VAL A 278 24.41 -15.34 9.38
CA VAL A 278 25.12 -16.06 10.45
C VAL A 278 26.07 -17.14 9.89
N THR A 279 25.90 -17.51 8.62
CA THR A 279 26.62 -18.61 7.99
C THR A 279 28.04 -18.21 7.56
N ARG A 280 29.05 -18.87 8.15
CA ARG A 280 30.47 -18.70 7.79
C ARG A 280 30.80 -19.02 6.32
N GLU A 281 29.97 -19.82 5.67
CA GLU A 281 30.15 -20.20 4.26
C GLU A 281 30.03 -19.02 3.30
N LEU A 282 29.38 -17.93 3.73
CA LEU A 282 29.17 -16.72 2.93
C LEU A 282 30.15 -15.60 3.29
N ASP A 283 31.07 -15.80 4.23
CA ASP A 283 32.03 -14.77 4.69
C ASP A 283 32.88 -14.23 3.54
N THR A 284 33.26 -15.09 2.59
CA THR A 284 34.03 -14.66 1.40
C THR A 284 33.22 -13.72 0.50
N ALA A 285 31.94 -14.03 0.24
CA ALA A 285 31.04 -13.18 -0.52
C ALA A 285 30.76 -11.85 0.22
N ILE A 286 30.57 -11.90 1.53
CA ILE A 286 30.37 -10.74 2.39
C ILE A 286 31.60 -9.81 2.33
N ASN A 287 32.80 -10.36 2.49
CA ASN A 287 34.03 -9.57 2.46
C ASN A 287 34.26 -8.89 1.11
N MET A 288 33.88 -9.52 -0.01
CA MET A 288 33.92 -8.90 -1.33
C MET A 288 32.93 -7.74 -1.46
N ILE A 289 31.72 -7.86 -0.88
CA ILE A 289 30.74 -6.76 -0.87
C ILE A 289 31.23 -5.58 -0.04
N ILE A 290 31.84 -5.84 1.12
CA ILE A 290 32.41 -4.80 1.98
C ILE A 290 33.59 -4.10 1.28
N ALA A 291 34.42 -4.84 0.56
CA ALA A 291 35.56 -4.30 -0.17
C ALA A 291 35.17 -3.50 -1.42
N SER A 292 34.03 -3.81 -2.05
CA SER A 292 33.57 -3.15 -3.27
C SER A 292 32.63 -1.97 -2.98
N PRO A 293 33.02 -0.72 -3.32
CA PRO A 293 32.19 0.45 -3.08
C PRO A 293 30.85 0.40 -3.84
N THR A 294 30.82 -0.27 -5.00
CA THR A 294 29.63 -0.32 -5.86
C THR A 294 28.60 -1.35 -5.41
N MET A 295 29.03 -2.41 -4.73
CA MET A 295 28.15 -3.43 -4.17
C MET A 295 27.66 -3.00 -2.78
N GLY A 296 28.54 -2.40 -1.97
CA GLY A 296 28.21 -1.88 -0.64
C GLY A 296 27.15 -0.76 -0.61
N THR A 297 26.88 -0.11 -1.74
CA THR A 297 25.88 0.96 -1.87
C THR A 297 24.63 0.55 -2.66
N SER A 298 24.51 -0.71 -3.08
CA SER A 298 23.36 -1.19 -3.84
C SER A 298 22.91 -2.56 -3.33
N PHE A 299 21.69 -2.61 -2.80
CA PHE A 299 21.09 -3.83 -2.28
C PHE A 299 20.94 -4.90 -3.37
N ASP A 300 20.46 -4.52 -4.55
CA ASP A 300 20.23 -5.46 -5.63
C ASP A 300 21.53 -6.09 -6.15
N LYS A 301 22.62 -5.30 -6.26
CA LYS A 301 23.94 -5.81 -6.64
C LYS A 301 24.51 -6.76 -5.58
N SER A 302 24.37 -6.42 -4.30
CA SER A 302 24.78 -7.27 -3.18
C SER A 302 24.03 -8.60 -3.17
N VAL A 303 22.71 -8.57 -3.34
CA VAL A 303 21.87 -9.77 -3.40
C VAL A 303 22.23 -10.63 -4.62
N ALA A 304 22.42 -10.02 -5.80
CA ALA A 304 22.82 -10.74 -7.00
C ALA A 304 24.18 -11.44 -6.83
N HIS A 305 25.13 -10.77 -6.18
CA HIS A 305 26.45 -11.33 -5.90
C HIS A 305 26.37 -12.56 -4.97
N ILE A 306 25.63 -12.46 -3.86
CA ILE A 306 25.47 -13.59 -2.93
C ILE A 306 24.74 -14.75 -3.61
N LYS A 307 23.70 -14.47 -4.42
CA LYS A 307 23.01 -15.51 -5.20
C LYS A 307 23.94 -16.22 -6.18
N GLY A 308 24.74 -15.47 -6.93
CA GLY A 308 25.73 -16.03 -7.85
C GLY A 308 26.76 -16.91 -7.14
N PHE A 309 27.21 -16.46 -5.97
CA PHE A 309 28.13 -17.25 -5.13
C PHE A 309 27.51 -18.57 -4.64
N ILE A 310 26.24 -18.54 -4.19
CA ILE A 310 25.52 -19.75 -3.79
C ILE A 310 25.36 -20.71 -4.97
N GLY A 311 24.95 -20.21 -6.14
CA GLY A 311 24.77 -21.02 -7.36
C GLY A 311 26.07 -21.71 -7.80
N ASN A 312 27.18 -20.95 -7.88
CA ASN A 312 28.49 -21.51 -8.22
C ASN A 312 28.94 -22.60 -7.23
N ARG A 313 28.56 -22.47 -5.95
CA ARG A 313 28.89 -23.45 -4.91
C ARG A 313 28.04 -24.72 -5.03
N GLU A 314 26.76 -24.58 -5.37
CA GLU A 314 25.89 -25.74 -5.65
C GLU A 314 26.39 -26.51 -6.87
N ASP A 315 26.78 -25.82 -7.94
CA ASP A 315 27.30 -26.43 -9.17
C ASP A 315 28.61 -27.22 -8.92
N THR A 316 29.53 -26.63 -8.14
CA THR A 316 30.79 -27.32 -7.77
C THR A 316 30.55 -28.56 -6.90
N LEU A 317 29.56 -28.53 -6.00
CA LEU A 317 29.16 -29.70 -5.20
C LEU A 317 28.52 -30.81 -6.05
N VAL A 318 27.71 -30.46 -7.05
CA VAL A 318 27.09 -31.42 -7.98
C VAL A 318 28.15 -32.09 -8.86
N LEU A 319 29.11 -31.31 -9.36
CA LEU A 319 30.24 -31.84 -10.15
C LEU A 319 31.13 -32.78 -9.31
N GLY A 320 31.41 -32.44 -8.04
CA GLY A 320 32.17 -33.28 -7.13
C GLY A 320 31.49 -34.61 -6.80
N LYS A 321 30.15 -34.63 -6.66
CA LYS A 321 29.38 -35.88 -6.47
C LYS A 321 29.46 -36.79 -7.70
N ARG A 322 29.34 -36.23 -8.91
CA ARG A 322 29.48 -36.99 -10.17
C ARG A 322 30.87 -37.60 -10.34
N SER A 323 31.91 -36.94 -9.85
CA SER A 323 33.28 -37.46 -9.88
C SER A 323 33.52 -38.59 -8.86
N SER A 324 32.82 -38.59 -7.71
CA SER A 324 33.00 -39.63 -6.67
C SER A 324 32.30 -40.96 -6.98
N ASP A 325 31.40 -40.99 -7.98
CA ASP A 325 30.67 -42.20 -8.40
C ASP A 325 31.49 -43.11 -9.35
N GLY A 326 32.79 -42.81 -9.51
CA GLY A 326 33.77 -43.67 -10.20
C GLY A 326 34.21 -44.90 -9.39
N ARG A 327 33.47 -45.33 -8.37
CA ARG A 327 33.68 -46.63 -7.72
C ARG A 327 32.71 -47.65 -8.31
N HIS A 328 33.10 -48.29 -9.41
CA HIS A 328 32.50 -49.53 -9.87
C HIS A 328 32.70 -50.63 -8.80
N ILE A 329 31.82 -50.66 -7.80
CA ILE A 329 31.61 -51.88 -7.01
C ILE A 329 30.66 -52.72 -7.86
N ALA A 330 31.15 -53.83 -8.41
CA ALA A 330 30.29 -54.85 -8.98
C ALA A 330 29.21 -55.20 -7.95
N SER A 331 27.95 -54.81 -8.21
CA SER A 331 26.87 -55.15 -7.30
C SER A 331 26.60 -56.64 -7.45
N VAL A 332 26.90 -57.43 -6.42
CA VAL A 332 26.46 -58.83 -6.38
C VAL A 332 24.93 -58.82 -6.27
N ASP A 333 24.26 -59.53 -7.17
CA ASP A 333 22.80 -59.64 -7.20
C ASP A 333 22.29 -60.37 -5.95
N THR A 334 21.85 -59.61 -4.95
CA THR A 334 21.38 -60.18 -3.67
C THR A 334 19.91 -60.61 -3.66
N ARG A 335 19.22 -60.64 -4.81
CA ARG A 335 17.80 -61.00 -4.92
C ARG A 335 17.50 -62.39 -4.33
N HIS A 336 16.27 -62.60 -3.87
CA HIS A 336 15.82 -63.92 -3.39
C HIS A 336 15.78 -64.87 -4.59
N ARG A 337 16.48 -66.00 -4.49
CA ARG A 337 16.52 -67.04 -5.52
C ARG A 337 15.78 -68.28 -5.01
N PRO A 338 14.91 -68.89 -5.82
CA PRO A 338 14.22 -70.12 -5.44
C PRO A 338 15.21 -71.28 -5.23
N PRO A 339 14.86 -72.31 -4.44
CA PRO A 339 15.80 -73.34 -4.00
C PRO A 339 16.51 -74.09 -5.14
N ASN A 340 15.80 -74.40 -6.22
CA ASN A 340 16.36 -75.06 -7.40
C ASN A 340 17.50 -74.25 -8.05
N GLN A 341 17.35 -72.93 -8.12
CA GLN A 341 18.38 -72.04 -8.63
C GLN A 341 19.53 -71.88 -7.63
N TRP A 342 19.27 -71.99 -6.32
CA TRP A 342 20.32 -71.88 -5.30
C TRP A 342 21.30 -73.06 -5.34
N TYR A 343 20.79 -74.28 -5.47
CA TYR A 343 21.62 -75.49 -5.51
C TYR A 343 22.33 -75.71 -6.86
N ALA A 344 21.87 -75.04 -7.92
CA ALA A 344 22.49 -75.09 -9.25
C ALA A 344 23.65 -74.09 -9.43
N MET A 345 23.89 -73.18 -8.46
CA MET A 345 24.98 -72.21 -8.54
C MET A 345 26.33 -72.80 -8.11
N PRO A 346 27.44 -72.27 -8.64
CA PRO A 346 28.76 -72.52 -8.07
C PRO A 346 28.79 -72.14 -6.57
N LYS A 347 29.39 -73.00 -5.74
CA LYS A 347 29.46 -72.79 -4.27
C LYS A 347 30.09 -71.45 -3.90
N ASP A 348 31.05 -70.98 -4.68
CA ASP A 348 31.76 -69.72 -4.43
C ASP A 348 30.86 -68.50 -4.63
N GLU A 349 29.98 -68.52 -5.63
CA GLU A 349 28.98 -67.47 -5.86
C GLU A 349 27.91 -67.47 -4.75
N GLY A 350 27.46 -68.66 -4.33
CA GLY A 350 26.52 -68.79 -3.21
C GLY A 350 27.08 -68.24 -1.90
N ASN A 351 28.37 -68.48 -1.62
CA ASN A 351 29.06 -67.96 -0.44
C ASN A 351 29.23 -66.43 -0.50
N ALA A 352 29.56 -65.87 -1.66
CA ALA A 352 29.65 -64.41 -1.85
C ALA A 352 28.32 -63.71 -1.58
N ILE A 353 27.21 -64.26 -2.08
CA ILE A 353 25.85 -63.74 -1.82
C ILE A 353 25.51 -63.80 -0.33
N MET A 354 25.88 -64.89 0.36
CA MET A 354 25.63 -65.05 1.81
C MET A 354 26.44 -64.08 2.66
N GLU A 355 27.72 -63.87 2.37
CA GLU A 355 28.55 -62.90 3.07
C GLU A 355 28.07 -61.47 2.85
N GLU A 356 27.60 -61.14 1.64
CA GLU A 356 27.01 -59.83 1.39
C GLU A 356 25.69 -59.61 2.13
N ARG A 357 24.84 -60.65 2.24
CA ARG A 357 23.63 -60.61 3.08
C ARG A 357 23.97 -60.40 4.56
N LYS A 358 24.99 -61.10 5.09
CA LYS A 358 25.48 -60.88 6.47
C LYS A 358 26.01 -59.46 6.65
N ARG A 359 26.76 -58.93 5.69
CA ARG A 359 27.29 -57.56 5.70
C ARG A 359 26.18 -56.52 5.73
N LYS A 360 25.12 -56.69 4.92
CA LYS A 360 23.95 -55.80 4.91
C LYS A 360 23.20 -55.86 6.24
N LYS A 361 23.02 -57.05 6.82
CA LYS A 361 22.40 -57.21 8.15
C LYS A 361 23.18 -56.48 9.26
N ARG A 362 24.51 -56.59 9.27
CA ARG A 362 25.38 -55.85 10.22
C ARG A 362 25.24 -54.33 10.08
N LYS A 363 25.05 -53.80 8.87
CA LYS A 363 24.84 -52.36 8.65
C LYS A 363 23.47 -51.89 9.17
N LEU A 364 22.42 -52.68 8.98
CA LEU A 364 21.09 -52.41 9.52
C LEU A 364 21.09 -52.42 11.06
N ASP A 365 21.75 -53.39 11.68
CA ASP A 365 21.85 -53.47 13.15
C ASP A 365 22.65 -52.30 13.75
N ASN A 366 23.71 -51.84 13.07
CA ASN A 366 24.49 -50.68 13.53
C ASN A 366 23.78 -49.35 13.28
N GLY A 367 22.95 -49.23 12.23
CA GLY A 367 22.14 -48.04 11.98
C GLY A 367 21.06 -47.83 13.05
N ASN A 368 20.46 -48.91 13.54
CA ASN A 368 19.37 -48.87 14.52
C ASN A 368 19.84 -48.55 15.96
N LYS A 369 21.17 -48.52 16.22
CA LYS A 369 21.75 -48.25 17.53
C LYS A 369 21.96 -46.76 17.83
N LYS A 370 21.85 -45.86 16.83
CA LYS A 370 22.10 -44.41 17.01
C LYS A 370 20.88 -43.58 17.41
N ASP A 371 19.65 -44.11 17.36
CA ASP A 371 18.41 -43.35 17.64
C ASP A 371 17.71 -43.67 18.97
N LYS A 372 18.42 -44.26 19.96
CA LYS A 372 17.88 -44.43 21.31
C LYS A 372 18.69 -43.64 22.34
N THR A 373 18.56 -42.32 22.32
CA THR A 373 18.83 -41.47 23.48
C THR A 373 17.52 -40.77 23.84
N THR A 374 16.79 -41.34 24.80
CA THR A 374 15.57 -40.74 25.37
C THR A 374 15.93 -39.54 26.25
N PRO A 375 15.16 -38.43 26.22
CA PRO A 375 15.30 -37.35 27.19
C PRO A 375 14.85 -37.82 28.57
N LYS A 376 15.66 -37.61 29.62
CA LYS A 376 15.25 -37.83 31.01
C LYS A 376 14.34 -36.67 31.45
N ASP A 377 13.06 -36.97 31.60
CA ASP A 377 12.06 -36.11 32.22
C ASP A 377 12.17 -36.22 33.75
N SER A 378 12.49 -35.12 34.42
CA SER A 378 12.55 -35.04 35.89
C SER A 378 11.22 -34.48 36.42
N GLY A 379 10.22 -35.34 36.55
CA GLY A 379 8.94 -35.03 37.20
C GLY A 379 8.97 -35.33 38.70
N ALA A 380 9.14 -34.29 39.52
CA ALA A 380 8.93 -34.35 40.96
C ALA A 380 7.44 -34.13 41.27
N GLY A 381 6.70 -35.22 41.51
CA GLY A 381 5.32 -35.16 42.01
C GLY A 381 5.28 -34.93 43.53
N LYS A 382 4.69 -33.82 43.98
CA LYS A 382 4.24 -33.64 45.36
C LYS A 382 2.75 -33.97 45.45
N LYS A 383 2.43 -34.97 46.29
CA LYS A 383 1.08 -35.36 46.68
C LYS A 383 0.46 -34.32 47.61
N THR A 384 -0.83 -34.14 47.41
CA THR A 384 -1.81 -33.39 48.20
C THR A 384 -2.11 -34.07 49.53
N ASP A 385 -2.33 -33.28 50.59
CA ASP A 385 -3.22 -33.67 51.69
C ASP A 385 -4.19 -32.52 52.03
N LYS A 386 -5.43 -32.92 52.35
CA LYS A 386 -6.63 -32.08 52.45
C LYS A 386 -6.96 -31.71 53.90
N LYS A 387 -7.45 -30.48 54.06
CA LYS A 387 -8.50 -29.98 54.98
C LYS A 387 -8.22 -29.88 56.50
N ASN A 388 -8.30 -28.63 56.99
CA ASN A 388 -9.24 -28.10 58.01
C ASN A 388 -8.75 -26.66 58.30
N GLY A 389 -9.52 -25.57 58.23
CA GLY A 389 -10.85 -25.34 58.77
C GLY A 389 -10.73 -24.49 60.03
N GLN A 390 -10.60 -23.16 59.90
CA GLN A 390 -11.05 -22.11 60.86
C GLN A 390 -10.39 -20.76 60.58
N THR A 391 -11.21 -19.75 60.27
CA THR A 391 -10.92 -18.32 60.52
C THR A 391 -10.90 -18.08 62.03
N PRO A 392 -10.10 -17.13 62.53
CA PRO A 392 -10.73 -15.86 62.93
C PRO A 392 -9.85 -14.60 62.72
N TYR A 393 -10.57 -13.51 62.42
CA TYR A 393 -10.43 -12.12 62.90
C TYR A 393 -9.12 -11.57 63.54
N CYS A 394 -8.84 -10.33 63.09
CA CYS A 394 -8.49 -9.12 63.86
C CYS A 394 -7.05 -8.53 63.82
N ARG A 395 -7.02 -7.31 63.23
CA ARG A 395 -6.38 -6.05 63.68
C ARG A 395 -4.86 -5.98 63.83
N ALA A 396 -4.24 -5.06 63.08
CA ALA A 396 -4.05 -3.67 63.52
C ALA A 396 -4.08 -2.74 62.30
#